data_AF-A0A6J8B1P5-F1
#
_entry.id   AF-A0A6J8B1P5-F1
#
_cell.length_a   1.000
_cell.length_b   1.000
_cell.length_c   1.000
_cell.angle_alpha   90.00
_cell.angle_beta   90.00
_cell.angle_gamma   90.00
#
_symmetry.space_group_name_H-M   'P 1'
#
loop_
_entity.id
_entity.type
_entity.pdbx_description
1 polymer ?
#
loop_
_entity_poly.entity_id
_entity_poly.type
_entity_poly.pdbx_seq_one_letter_code
_entity_poly.pdbx_strand_id
1 'polypeptide(L)'
;MKHKFVFLQGSSELYGELLVHVSEPLSALFRKAHSLQMAFLNLLDKLTVDGSVTDKDIDNVCCVCYGLFEVCQIVTSLDVKLVVTLWKAISKHAVQKKDLLKHHLDVDKMIQYLCSEISNGYTYLFQLLPHVDEEGMVLSQGDEKGFQKSVKILGFQMKITVTLVREYSDYLSDCGSDVYKVLIHLQRMMPPSIHRHQTEDHHSDEIRRQLLNATEPLVSCFLINTKFLQCLVSYSTGK
;
A
#
# COMPACT_ATOMS: atom_id res chain seq x y z
N MET A 1 12.42 16.81 22.89
CA MET A 1 11.97 17.45 21.62
C MET A 1 12.77 18.70 21.17
N LYS A 2 13.85 19.14 21.85
CA LYS A 2 14.61 20.33 21.41
C LYS A 2 15.69 20.09 20.34
N HIS A 3 16.16 18.86 20.15
CA HIS A 3 17.28 18.57 19.24
C HIS A 3 16.92 18.52 17.73
N LYS A 4 15.66 18.21 17.36
CA LYS A 4 15.25 18.16 15.93
C LYS A 4 15.04 19.56 15.31
N PHE A 5 14.61 20.53 16.10
CA PHE A 5 14.36 21.91 15.62
C PHE A 5 15.66 22.68 15.35
N VAL A 6 16.72 22.44 16.13
CA VAL A 6 18.01 23.13 15.98
C VAL A 6 18.70 22.75 14.66
N PHE A 7 18.57 21.50 14.20
CA PHE A 7 19.16 21.07 12.93
C PHE A 7 18.47 21.72 11.71
N LEU A 8 17.13 21.82 11.73
CA LEU A 8 16.37 22.45 10.64
C LEU A 8 16.61 23.96 10.58
N GLN A 9 16.69 24.64 11.72
CA GLN A 9 16.88 26.10 11.79
C GLN A 9 18.31 26.50 11.36
N GLY A 10 19.34 25.75 11.78
CA GLY A 10 20.72 25.98 11.34
C GLY A 10 20.98 25.57 9.88
N SER A 11 20.26 24.56 9.36
CA SER A 11 20.41 24.12 7.96
C SER A 11 19.86 25.10 6.94
N SER A 12 18.83 25.88 7.29
CA SER A 12 18.23 26.86 6.38
C SER A 12 19.15 28.07 6.15
N GLU A 13 19.94 28.46 7.16
CA GLU A 13 20.91 29.54 7.06
C GLU A 13 22.19 29.11 6.33
N LEU A 14 22.61 27.85 6.46
CA LEU A 14 23.83 27.31 5.83
C LEU A 14 23.63 26.79 4.39
N TYR A 15 22.48 26.17 4.11
CA TYR A 15 22.20 25.54 2.82
C TYR A 15 21.11 26.25 2.02
N GLY A 16 20.42 27.26 2.58
CA GLY A 16 19.31 27.93 1.91
C GLY A 16 19.65 28.46 0.53
N GLU A 17 20.80 29.14 0.38
CA GLU A 17 21.23 29.65 -0.92
C GLU A 17 21.63 28.53 -1.89
N LEU A 18 22.33 27.47 -1.43
CA LEU A 18 22.65 26.31 -2.26
C LEU A 18 21.40 25.53 -2.68
N LEU A 19 20.40 25.41 -1.80
CA LEU A 19 19.13 24.75 -2.08
C LEU A 19 18.35 25.48 -3.17
N VAL A 20 18.39 26.81 -3.19
CA VAL A 20 17.78 27.60 -4.27
C VAL A 20 18.43 27.26 -5.62
N HIS A 21 19.76 27.08 -5.66
CA HIS A 21 20.49 26.77 -6.89
C HIS A 21 20.26 25.35 -7.40
N VAL A 22 19.91 24.41 -6.50
CA VAL A 22 19.67 23.00 -6.84
C VAL A 22 18.18 22.68 -7.02
N SER A 23 17.29 23.50 -6.45
CA SER A 23 15.83 23.31 -6.49
C SER A 23 15.27 23.36 -7.91
N GLU A 24 15.70 24.31 -8.73
CA GLU A 24 15.24 24.40 -10.13
C GLU A 24 15.73 23.22 -10.99
N PRO A 25 17.02 22.84 -10.98
CA PRO A 25 17.49 21.63 -11.64
C PRO A 25 16.79 20.35 -11.18
N LEU A 26 16.59 20.16 -9.87
CA LEU A 26 15.88 19.00 -9.33
C LEU A 26 14.43 18.96 -9.77
N SER A 27 13.75 20.10 -9.74
CA SER A 27 12.36 20.22 -10.20
C SER A 27 12.24 19.93 -11.70
N ALA A 28 13.20 20.40 -12.51
CA ALA A 28 13.25 20.11 -13.93
C ALA A 28 13.51 18.62 -14.19
N LEU A 29 14.42 18.00 -13.44
CA LEU A 29 14.70 16.56 -13.52
C LEU A 29 13.46 15.75 -13.13
N PHE A 30 12.80 16.09 -12.03
CA PHE A 30 11.56 15.45 -11.59
C PHE A 30 10.47 15.54 -12.65
N ARG A 31 10.24 16.72 -13.24
CA ARG A 31 9.26 16.89 -14.33
C ARG A 31 9.59 16.02 -15.55
N LYS A 32 10.87 15.95 -15.94
CA LYS A 32 11.31 15.09 -17.06
C LYS A 32 11.13 13.61 -16.73
N ALA A 33 11.52 13.17 -15.55
CA ALA A 33 11.35 11.79 -15.09
C ALA A 33 9.88 11.39 -15.01
N HIS A 34 9.03 12.26 -14.46
CA HIS A 34 7.58 12.06 -14.42
C HIS A 34 6.96 12.00 -15.82
N SER A 35 7.37 12.88 -16.74
CA SER A 35 6.92 12.85 -18.14
C SER A 35 7.32 11.54 -18.83
N LEU A 36 8.56 11.10 -18.66
CA LEU A 36 9.05 9.82 -19.17
C LEU A 36 8.26 8.65 -18.60
N GLN A 37 7.99 8.66 -17.29
CA GLN A 37 7.18 7.65 -16.65
C GLN A 37 5.76 7.59 -17.23
N MET A 38 5.10 8.74 -17.42
CA MET A 38 3.77 8.75 -18.03
C MET A 38 3.79 8.24 -19.48
N ALA A 39 4.80 8.64 -20.25
CA ALA A 39 5.01 8.13 -21.61
C ALA A 39 5.22 6.61 -21.62
N PHE A 40 6.02 6.09 -20.69
CA PHE A 40 6.26 4.66 -20.51
C PHE A 40 4.98 3.89 -20.15
N LEU A 41 4.20 4.38 -19.18
CA LEU A 41 2.93 3.76 -18.80
C LEU A 41 1.93 3.75 -19.97
N ASN A 42 1.87 4.84 -20.73
CA ASN A 42 1.03 4.92 -21.93
C ASN A 42 1.47 3.96 -23.04
N LEU A 43 2.77 3.66 -23.14
CA LEU A 43 3.28 2.64 -24.08
C LEU A 43 2.95 1.24 -23.59
N LEU A 44 3.07 0.99 -22.29
CA LEU A 44 2.74 -0.29 -21.66
C LEU A 44 1.26 -0.67 -21.87
N ASP A 45 0.38 0.33 -21.83
CA ASP A 45 -1.05 0.22 -22.13
C ASP A 45 -1.36 -0.20 -23.58
N LYS A 46 -0.43 0.05 -24.51
CA LYS A 46 -0.58 -0.30 -25.93
C LYS A 46 0.02 -1.67 -26.26
N LEU A 47 0.70 -2.33 -25.32
CA LEU A 47 1.22 -3.68 -25.53
C LEU A 47 0.07 -4.69 -25.62
N THR A 48 -0.28 -5.03 -26.86
CA THR A 48 -1.14 -6.15 -27.18
C THR A 48 -0.33 -7.44 -27.18
N VAL A 49 -0.90 -8.48 -26.60
CA VAL A 49 -0.35 -9.83 -26.63
C VAL A 49 -1.01 -10.54 -27.79
N ASP A 50 -0.24 -10.84 -28.83
CA ASP A 50 -0.65 -11.64 -30.00
C ASP A 50 -0.19 -13.11 -29.86
N GLY A 51 -0.58 -13.96 -30.82
CA GLY A 51 -0.37 -15.42 -30.74
C GLY A 51 1.10 -15.89 -30.84
N SER A 52 2.07 -14.98 -30.96
CA SER A 52 3.50 -15.28 -31.13
C SER A 52 4.37 -14.84 -29.95
N VAL A 53 3.81 -14.83 -28.74
CA VAL A 53 4.55 -14.46 -27.52
C VAL A 53 5.63 -15.48 -27.23
N THR A 54 6.87 -15.00 -27.08
CA THR A 54 8.01 -15.82 -26.69
C THR A 54 8.22 -15.77 -25.17
N ASP A 55 8.95 -16.74 -24.61
CA ASP A 55 9.33 -16.71 -23.18
C ASP A 55 10.07 -15.41 -22.82
N LYS A 56 10.87 -14.88 -23.77
CA LYS A 56 11.57 -13.60 -23.60
C LYS A 56 10.59 -12.43 -23.44
N ASP A 57 9.45 -12.46 -24.13
CA ASP A 57 8.44 -11.41 -24.00
C ASP A 57 7.74 -11.49 -22.64
N ILE A 58 7.50 -12.70 -22.12
CA ILE A 58 6.99 -12.93 -20.76
C ILE A 58 7.99 -12.35 -19.74
N ASP A 59 9.27 -12.69 -19.86
CA ASP A 59 10.33 -12.18 -18.99
C ASP A 59 10.42 -10.65 -19.03
N ASN A 60 10.34 -10.05 -20.22
CA ASN A 60 10.33 -8.60 -20.37
C ASN A 60 9.16 -7.94 -19.63
N VAL A 61 7.94 -8.50 -19.74
CA VAL A 61 6.77 -7.97 -19.04
C VAL A 61 6.91 -8.13 -17.53
N CYS A 62 7.42 -9.27 -17.06
CA CYS A 62 7.75 -9.47 -15.65
C CYS A 62 8.77 -8.43 -15.16
N CYS A 63 9.86 -8.20 -15.91
CA CYS A 63 10.88 -7.19 -15.58
C CYS A 63 10.29 -5.79 -15.48
N VAL A 64 9.35 -5.44 -16.37
CA VAL A 64 8.64 -4.16 -16.27
C VAL A 64 7.79 -4.08 -15.01
N CYS A 65 7.02 -5.11 -14.69
CA CYS A 65 6.23 -5.15 -13.46
C CYS A 65 7.10 -5.03 -12.20
N TYR A 66 8.24 -5.73 -12.16
CA TYR A 66 9.20 -5.64 -11.06
C TYR A 66 9.85 -4.26 -10.98
N GLY A 67 10.30 -3.68 -12.09
CA GLY A 67 10.87 -2.33 -12.09
C GLY A 67 9.88 -1.27 -11.64
N LEU A 68 8.61 -1.36 -12.07
CA LEU A 68 7.55 -0.48 -11.57
C LEU A 68 7.31 -0.68 -10.08
N PHE A 69 7.36 -1.93 -9.61
CA PHE A 69 7.20 -2.27 -8.20
C PHE A 69 8.35 -1.70 -7.35
N GLU A 70 9.61 -1.86 -7.77
CA GLU A 70 10.78 -1.28 -7.09
C GLU A 70 10.67 0.25 -6.98
N VAL A 71 10.31 0.93 -8.07
CA VAL A 71 10.07 2.38 -8.04
C VAL A 71 8.95 2.72 -7.06
N CYS A 72 7.88 1.92 -7.04
CA CYS A 72 6.77 2.11 -6.11
C CYS A 72 7.24 2.03 -4.65
N GLN A 73 8.10 1.07 -4.32
CA GLN A 73 8.65 0.92 -2.97
C GLN A 73 9.45 2.16 -2.54
N ILE A 74 10.24 2.74 -3.44
CA ILE A 74 11.03 3.94 -3.18
C ILE A 74 10.15 5.17 -2.95
N VAL A 75 9.08 5.32 -3.73
CA VAL A 75 8.26 6.54 -3.74
C VAL A 75 7.08 6.49 -2.77
N THR A 76 6.88 5.37 -2.07
CA THR A 76 5.75 5.17 -1.13
C THR A 76 5.69 6.23 -0.03
N SER A 77 6.84 6.67 0.48
CA SER A 77 6.91 7.76 1.48
C SER A 77 7.08 9.15 0.87
N LEU A 78 7.19 9.28 -0.46
CA LEU A 78 7.57 10.53 -1.14
C LEU A 78 6.38 11.18 -1.86
N ASP A 79 5.67 10.43 -2.69
CA ASP A 79 4.58 10.97 -3.51
C ASP A 79 3.43 9.98 -3.67
N VAL A 80 2.32 10.29 -2.98
CA VAL A 80 1.09 9.48 -3.00
C VAL A 80 0.48 9.37 -4.40
N LYS A 81 0.52 10.43 -5.22
CA LYS A 81 -0.08 10.39 -6.57
C LYS A 81 0.71 9.42 -7.45
N LEU A 82 2.03 9.43 -7.29
CA LEU A 82 2.93 8.54 -7.99
C LEU A 82 2.68 7.08 -7.59
N VAL A 83 2.58 6.80 -6.29
CA VAL A 83 2.25 5.48 -5.73
C VAL A 83 0.94 4.94 -6.31
N VAL A 84 -0.12 5.76 -6.31
CA VAL A 84 -1.43 5.38 -6.86
C VAL A 84 -1.32 5.04 -8.34
N THR A 85 -0.54 5.81 -9.10
CA THR A 85 -0.37 5.61 -10.54
C THR A 85 0.40 4.34 -10.86
N LEU A 86 1.49 4.08 -10.12
CA LEU A 86 2.29 2.87 -10.27
C LEU A 86 1.50 1.61 -9.90
N TRP A 87 0.83 1.60 -8.74
CA TRP A 87 0.01 0.46 -8.35
C TRP A 87 -1.15 0.18 -9.31
N LYS A 88 -1.78 1.23 -9.85
CA LYS A 88 -2.79 1.06 -10.90
C LYS A 88 -2.21 0.38 -12.14
N ALA A 89 -1.03 0.81 -12.59
CA ALA A 89 -0.37 0.21 -13.75
C ALA A 89 0.03 -1.25 -13.47
N ILE A 90 0.69 -1.53 -12.35
CA ILE A 90 1.11 -2.88 -11.95
C ILE A 90 -0.10 -3.81 -11.90
N SER A 91 -1.14 -3.43 -11.14
CA SER A 91 -2.35 -4.24 -11.00
C SER A 91 -3.06 -4.46 -12.34
N LYS A 92 -3.20 -3.41 -13.15
CA LYS A 92 -3.82 -3.51 -14.49
C LYS A 92 -3.07 -4.49 -15.37
N HIS A 93 -1.75 -4.41 -15.46
CA HIS A 93 -0.98 -5.27 -16.36
C HIS A 93 -0.85 -6.71 -15.85
N ALA A 94 -0.70 -6.90 -14.54
CA ALA A 94 -0.76 -8.23 -13.94
C ALA A 94 -2.08 -8.91 -14.31
N VAL A 95 -3.22 -8.24 -14.11
CA VAL A 95 -4.54 -8.82 -14.39
C VAL A 95 -4.80 -9.00 -15.88
N GLN A 96 -4.54 -7.99 -16.72
CA GLN A 96 -4.82 -8.06 -18.16
C GLN A 96 -3.99 -9.13 -18.87
N LYS A 97 -2.79 -9.43 -18.38
CA LYS A 97 -1.87 -10.41 -18.96
C LYS A 97 -1.71 -11.65 -18.05
N LYS A 98 -2.67 -11.89 -17.16
CA LYS A 98 -2.64 -12.96 -16.16
C LYS A 98 -2.27 -14.31 -16.76
N ASP A 99 -2.88 -14.69 -17.89
CA ASP A 99 -2.65 -16.02 -18.48
C ASP A 99 -1.20 -16.30 -18.84
N LEU A 100 -0.43 -15.25 -19.17
CA LEU A 100 1.01 -15.33 -19.44
C LEU A 100 1.83 -15.25 -18.16
N LEU A 101 1.39 -14.43 -17.20
CA LEU A 101 2.18 -14.03 -16.04
C LEU A 101 1.97 -14.91 -14.80
N LYS A 102 0.88 -15.68 -14.74
CA LYS A 102 0.45 -16.43 -13.54
C LYS A 102 1.48 -17.39 -12.94
N HIS A 103 2.47 -17.84 -13.71
CA HIS A 103 3.55 -18.72 -13.24
C HIS A 103 4.92 -18.02 -13.14
N HIS A 104 5.04 -16.77 -13.60
CA HIS A 104 6.31 -16.05 -13.75
C HIS A 104 6.39 -14.79 -12.89
N LEU A 105 5.24 -14.15 -12.64
CA LEU A 105 5.15 -12.95 -11.82
C LEU A 105 4.93 -13.33 -10.35
N ASP A 106 5.87 -12.93 -9.51
CA ASP A 106 5.81 -13.11 -8.05
C ASP A 106 4.85 -12.09 -7.43
N VAL A 107 3.55 -12.38 -7.58
CA VAL A 107 2.47 -11.57 -7.01
C VAL A 107 2.42 -11.71 -5.49
N ASP A 108 2.91 -12.83 -4.94
CA ASP A 108 3.02 -13.05 -3.50
C ASP A 108 3.84 -11.92 -2.84
N LYS A 109 5.05 -11.62 -3.34
CA LYS A 109 5.88 -10.52 -2.82
C LYS A 109 5.20 -9.16 -2.89
N MET A 110 4.46 -8.89 -3.97
CA MET A 110 3.75 -7.62 -4.12
C MET A 110 2.62 -7.48 -3.09
N ILE A 111 1.87 -8.56 -2.86
CA ILE A 111 0.82 -8.62 -1.83
C ILE A 111 1.42 -8.49 -0.44
N GLN A 112 2.52 -9.16 -0.14
CA GLN A 112 3.22 -9.07 1.15
C GLN A 112 3.66 -7.64 1.45
N TYR A 113 4.23 -6.96 0.46
CA TYR A 113 4.59 -5.55 0.59
C TYR A 113 3.36 -4.68 0.86
N LEU A 114 2.28 -4.83 0.08
CA LEU A 114 1.03 -4.11 0.30
C LEU A 114 0.47 -4.37 1.71
N CYS A 115 0.54 -5.60 2.20
CA CYS A 115 0.10 -5.96 3.54
C CYS A 115 0.90 -5.21 4.61
N SER A 116 2.22 -5.17 4.49
CA SER A 116 3.09 -4.38 5.37
C SER A 116 2.73 -2.90 5.34
N GLU A 117 2.56 -2.32 4.15
CA GLU A 117 2.22 -0.90 3.99
C GLU A 117 0.85 -0.56 4.56
N ILE A 118 -0.13 -1.47 4.40
CA ILE A 118 -1.46 -1.31 4.98
C ILE A 118 -1.36 -1.33 6.52
N SER A 119 -0.67 -2.30 7.12
CA SER A 119 -0.50 -2.36 8.57
C SER A 119 0.20 -1.13 9.14
N ASN A 120 1.28 -0.68 8.50
CA ASN A 120 2.00 0.53 8.89
C ASN A 120 1.11 1.78 8.71
N GLY A 121 0.39 1.86 7.61
CA GLY A 121 -0.50 2.97 7.29
C GLY A 121 -1.66 3.08 8.28
N TYR A 122 -2.25 1.97 8.73
CA TYR A 122 -3.26 1.99 9.78
C TYR A 122 -2.66 2.40 11.12
N THR A 123 -1.49 1.89 11.50
CA THR A 123 -0.79 2.35 12.71
C THR A 123 -0.58 3.87 12.68
N TYR A 124 -0.14 4.42 11.55
CA TYR A 124 -0.03 5.87 11.35
C TYR A 124 -1.40 6.56 11.39
N LEU A 125 -2.43 6.01 10.76
CA LEU A 125 -3.78 6.56 10.74
C LEU A 125 -4.32 6.79 12.17
N PHE A 126 -4.10 5.84 13.08
CA PHE A 126 -4.53 5.97 14.47
C PHE A 126 -3.74 7.02 15.25
N GLN A 127 -2.49 7.31 14.86
CA GLN A 127 -1.71 8.42 15.45
C GLN A 127 -2.23 9.80 15.05
N LEU A 128 -3.03 9.89 13.97
CA LEU A 128 -3.62 11.15 13.51
C LEU A 128 -4.94 11.48 14.23
N LEU A 129 -5.46 10.57 15.02
CA LEU A 129 -6.70 10.79 15.76
C LEU A 129 -6.44 11.66 17.00
N PRO A 130 -7.45 12.43 17.47
CA PRO A 130 -7.34 13.14 18.73
C PRO A 130 -7.02 12.17 19.87
N HIS A 131 -6.11 12.58 20.76
CA HIS A 131 -5.75 11.79 21.93
C HIS A 131 -6.16 12.54 23.19
N VAL A 132 -6.90 11.87 24.07
CA VAL A 132 -7.25 12.33 25.40
C VAL A 132 -6.54 11.46 26.45
N ASP A 133 -6.16 12.01 27.60
CA ASP A 133 -5.69 11.21 28.73
C ASP A 133 -6.85 10.53 29.48
N GLU A 134 -6.54 9.75 30.52
CA GLU A 134 -7.53 9.04 31.32
C GLU A 134 -8.48 10.00 32.06
N GLU A 135 -8.04 11.23 32.30
CA GLU A 135 -8.79 12.33 32.90
C GLU A 135 -9.59 13.17 31.89
N GLY A 136 -9.50 12.87 30.59
CA GLY A 136 -10.24 13.52 29.52
C GLY A 136 -9.62 14.83 28.99
N MET A 137 -8.38 15.15 29.35
CA MET A 137 -7.64 16.29 28.82
C MET A 137 -7.09 15.98 27.43
N VAL A 138 -7.27 16.92 26.50
CA VAL A 138 -6.81 16.77 25.11
C VAL A 138 -5.28 16.89 25.05
N LEU A 139 -4.60 15.76 24.82
CA LEU A 139 -3.15 15.68 24.60
C LEU A 139 -2.76 16.00 23.15
N SER A 140 -3.66 15.73 22.19
CA SER A 140 -3.48 16.03 20.78
C SER A 140 -4.82 16.34 20.14
N GLN A 141 -4.87 17.42 19.34
CA GLN A 141 -6.06 17.80 18.57
C GLN A 141 -6.28 16.92 17.33
N GLY A 142 -5.33 16.00 17.03
CA GLY A 142 -5.36 15.19 15.82
C GLY A 142 -5.07 15.98 14.53
N ASP A 143 -5.01 15.28 13.40
CA ASP A 143 -4.91 15.85 12.05
C ASP A 143 -5.99 15.23 11.15
N GLU A 144 -7.15 15.87 11.13
CA GLU A 144 -8.29 15.42 10.32
C GLU A 144 -7.97 15.36 8.82
N LYS A 145 -7.20 16.32 8.30
CA LYS A 145 -6.85 16.33 6.86
C LYS A 145 -5.91 15.19 6.53
N GLY A 146 -4.91 14.95 7.39
CA GLY A 146 -4.02 13.80 7.32
C GLY A 146 -4.78 12.49 7.43
N PHE A 147 -5.73 12.40 8.35
CA PHE A 147 -6.58 11.22 8.55
C PHE A 147 -7.35 10.90 7.28
N GLN A 148 -8.13 11.85 6.75
CA GLN A 148 -8.92 11.66 5.53
C GLN A 148 -8.06 11.29 4.32
N LYS A 149 -6.85 11.86 4.21
CA LYS A 149 -5.90 11.51 3.15
C LYS A 149 -5.41 10.06 3.32
N SER A 150 -5.03 9.68 4.54
CA SER A 150 -4.49 8.35 4.86
C SER A 150 -5.53 7.25 4.67
N VAL A 151 -6.77 7.48 5.12
CA VAL A 151 -7.94 6.61 4.85
C VAL A 151 -8.08 6.34 3.36
N LYS A 152 -8.05 7.37 2.51
CA LYS A 152 -8.20 7.17 1.05
C LYS A 152 -7.08 6.34 0.43
N ILE A 153 -5.84 6.53 0.91
CA ILE A 153 -4.68 5.79 0.43
C ILE A 153 -4.77 4.32 0.84
N LEU A 154 -5.07 4.07 2.11
CA LEU A 154 -5.23 2.72 2.66
C LEU A 154 -6.36 1.97 1.96
N GLY A 155 -7.51 2.61 1.76
CA GLY A 155 -8.62 2.05 0.99
C GLY A 155 -8.22 1.70 -0.46
N PHE A 156 -7.38 2.53 -1.10
CA PHE A 156 -6.85 2.23 -2.43
C PHE A 156 -5.88 1.04 -2.42
N GLN A 157 -4.89 1.01 -1.53
CA GLN A 157 -3.93 -0.11 -1.41
C GLN A 157 -4.64 -1.43 -1.11
N MET A 158 -5.65 -1.37 -0.23
CA MET A 158 -6.49 -2.50 0.11
C MET A 158 -7.28 -2.99 -1.12
N LYS A 159 -7.84 -2.10 -1.92
CA LYS A 159 -8.50 -2.46 -3.18
C LYS A 159 -7.55 -3.16 -4.16
N ILE A 160 -6.32 -2.66 -4.31
CA ILE A 160 -5.30 -3.31 -5.15
C ILE A 160 -4.97 -4.72 -4.62
N THR A 161 -4.83 -4.86 -3.30
CA THR A 161 -4.60 -6.15 -2.63
C THR A 161 -5.74 -7.13 -2.94
N VAL A 162 -7.00 -6.72 -2.78
CA VAL A 162 -8.18 -7.53 -3.12
C VAL A 162 -8.16 -7.96 -4.58
N THR A 163 -7.85 -7.04 -5.50
CA THR A 163 -7.79 -7.34 -6.93
C THR A 163 -6.72 -8.40 -7.23
N LEU A 164 -5.50 -8.21 -6.73
CA LEU A 164 -4.42 -9.18 -6.96
C LEU A 164 -4.73 -10.54 -6.33
N VAL A 165 -5.22 -10.55 -5.09
CA VAL A 165 -5.60 -11.79 -4.40
C VAL A 165 -6.67 -12.56 -5.16
N ARG A 166 -7.73 -11.87 -5.60
CA ARG A 166 -8.84 -12.50 -6.31
C ARG A 166 -8.35 -13.10 -7.63
N GLU A 167 -7.65 -12.30 -8.42
CA GLU A 167 -7.23 -12.69 -9.76
C GLU A 167 -6.15 -13.76 -9.73
N TYR A 168 -5.30 -13.81 -8.72
CA TYR A 168 -4.23 -14.80 -8.62
C TYR A 168 -4.50 -15.93 -7.62
N SER A 169 -5.69 -16.01 -7.03
CA SER A 169 -6.04 -16.94 -5.93
C SER A 169 -5.52 -18.38 -6.08
N ASP A 170 -5.62 -18.98 -7.27
CA ASP A 170 -5.15 -20.35 -7.57
C ASP A 170 -3.62 -20.49 -7.66
N TYR A 171 -2.91 -19.37 -7.75
CA TYR A 171 -1.47 -19.26 -7.98
C TYR A 171 -0.71 -18.66 -6.79
N LEU A 172 -1.42 -18.25 -5.73
CA LEU A 172 -0.81 -17.73 -4.51
C LEU A 172 -0.33 -18.86 -3.62
N SER A 173 0.86 -18.69 -3.06
CA SER A 173 1.50 -19.69 -2.23
C SER A 173 1.65 -19.26 -0.78
N ASP A 174 2.30 -18.11 -0.55
CA ASP A 174 2.85 -17.75 0.75
C ASP A 174 2.29 -16.44 1.33
N CYS A 175 1.60 -15.61 0.53
CA CYS A 175 1.09 -14.33 1.02
C CYS A 175 -0.14 -14.43 1.94
N GLY A 176 -0.77 -15.61 2.01
CA GLY A 176 -2.02 -15.81 2.77
C GLY A 176 -1.86 -15.52 4.28
N SER A 177 -0.69 -15.83 4.85
CA SER A 177 -0.40 -15.53 6.25
C SER A 177 -0.33 -14.02 6.52
N ASP A 178 0.20 -13.24 5.58
CA ASP A 178 0.35 -11.79 5.73
C ASP A 178 -0.98 -11.08 5.53
N VAL A 179 -1.81 -11.54 4.59
CA VAL A 179 -3.19 -11.06 4.47
C VAL A 179 -3.96 -11.37 5.76
N TYR A 180 -3.82 -12.57 6.31
CA TYR A 180 -4.46 -12.92 7.59
C TYR A 180 -4.01 -12.00 8.73
N LYS A 181 -2.68 -11.77 8.87
CA LYS A 181 -2.14 -10.86 9.89
C LYS A 181 -2.71 -9.45 9.74
N VAL A 182 -2.85 -8.94 8.52
CA VAL A 182 -3.49 -7.65 8.27
C VAL A 182 -4.94 -7.67 8.75
N LEU A 183 -5.73 -8.66 8.36
CA LEU A 183 -7.14 -8.76 8.79
C LEU A 183 -7.28 -8.80 10.32
N ILE A 184 -6.45 -9.60 11.00
CA ILE A 184 -6.43 -9.68 12.46
C ILE A 184 -5.97 -8.36 13.09
N HIS A 185 -4.89 -7.76 12.58
CA HIS A 185 -4.40 -6.48 13.06
C HIS A 185 -5.52 -5.44 13.01
N LEU A 186 -6.19 -5.34 11.86
CA LEU A 186 -7.28 -4.40 11.66
C LEU A 186 -8.48 -4.69 12.56
N GLN A 187 -8.89 -5.96 12.69
CA GLN A 187 -10.01 -6.33 13.57
C GLN A 187 -9.70 -6.04 15.04
N ARG A 188 -8.45 -6.19 15.48
CA ARG A 188 -8.01 -5.82 16.84
C ARG A 188 -8.06 -4.32 17.10
N MET A 189 -8.09 -3.49 16.07
CA MET A 189 -8.21 -2.04 16.22
C MET A 189 -9.67 -1.54 16.18
N MET A 190 -10.63 -2.42 15.90
CA MET A 190 -12.06 -2.12 15.82
C MET A 190 -12.84 -2.59 17.06
N PRO A 191 -13.98 -1.97 17.41
CA PRO A 191 -14.88 -2.49 18.44
C PRO A 191 -15.36 -3.91 18.08
N PRO A 192 -15.53 -4.83 19.05
CA PRO A 192 -15.47 -4.64 20.51
C PRO A 192 -14.08 -4.92 21.14
N SER A 193 -12.97 -4.75 20.39
CA SER A 193 -11.63 -5.04 20.93
C SER A 193 -11.27 -4.18 22.15
N ILE A 194 -10.69 -4.80 23.18
CA ILE A 194 -10.16 -4.13 24.38
C ILE A 194 -8.90 -3.29 24.11
N HIS A 195 -8.25 -3.47 22.97
CA HIS A 195 -7.03 -2.75 22.58
C HIS A 195 -7.33 -1.44 21.82
N ARG A 196 -8.59 -1.00 21.83
CA ARG A 196 -9.07 0.15 21.07
C ARG A 196 -8.51 1.46 21.62
N HIS A 197 -8.21 2.40 20.72
CA HIS A 197 -8.01 3.81 21.07
C HIS A 197 -9.39 4.49 21.17
N GLN A 198 -9.64 5.32 22.18
CA GLN A 198 -10.87 6.11 22.25
C GLN A 198 -10.97 6.98 20.99
N THR A 199 -11.99 6.73 20.16
CA THR A 199 -12.17 7.36 18.84
C THR A 199 -13.58 7.88 18.73
N GLU A 200 -13.75 9.01 18.05
CA GLU A 200 -15.09 9.49 17.69
C GLU A 200 -15.79 8.50 16.74
N ASP A 201 -17.11 8.41 16.86
CA ASP A 201 -17.90 7.39 16.15
C ASP A 201 -17.77 7.49 14.62
N HIS A 202 -17.63 8.70 14.09
CA HIS A 202 -17.53 8.94 12.66
C HIS A 202 -16.20 8.43 12.05
N HIS A 203 -15.07 8.55 12.76
CA HIS A 203 -13.79 7.99 12.34
C HIS A 203 -13.82 6.47 12.34
N SER A 204 -14.41 5.89 13.39
CA SER A 204 -14.60 4.45 13.52
C SER A 204 -15.45 3.89 12.37
N ASP A 205 -16.53 4.57 11.99
CA ASP A 205 -17.40 4.13 10.90
C ASP A 205 -16.76 4.20 9.51
N GLU A 206 -15.91 5.19 9.25
CA GLU A 206 -15.17 5.28 7.98
C GLU A 206 -14.15 4.14 7.87
N ILE A 207 -13.35 3.91 8.93
CA ILE A 207 -12.41 2.80 9.01
C ILE A 207 -13.14 1.46 8.84
N ARG A 208 -14.27 1.27 9.55
CA ARG A 208 -15.09 0.07 9.48
C ARG A 208 -15.57 -0.22 8.07
N ARG A 209 -16.07 0.80 7.36
CA ARG A 209 -16.56 0.65 5.98
C ARG A 209 -15.44 0.20 5.05
N GLN A 210 -14.26 0.81 5.14
CA GLN A 210 -13.11 0.38 4.32
C GLN A 210 -12.70 -1.06 4.61
N LEU A 211 -12.68 -1.43 5.88
CA LEU A 211 -12.36 -2.78 6.33
C LEU A 211 -13.34 -3.82 5.80
N LEU A 212 -14.63 -3.59 5.95
CA LEU A 212 -15.66 -4.52 5.50
C LEU A 212 -15.60 -4.74 3.98
N ASN A 213 -15.41 -3.66 3.21
CA ASN A 213 -15.31 -3.72 1.75
C ASN A 213 -14.14 -4.59 1.25
N ALA A 214 -13.10 -4.76 2.07
CA ALA A 214 -11.93 -5.55 1.73
C ALA A 214 -11.94 -6.95 2.35
N THR A 215 -12.42 -7.05 3.59
CA THR A 215 -12.40 -8.28 4.38
C THR A 215 -13.28 -9.34 3.73
N GLU A 216 -14.50 -8.98 3.30
CA GLU A 216 -15.41 -9.94 2.67
C GLU A 216 -14.81 -10.59 1.40
N PRO A 217 -14.27 -9.81 0.43
CA PRO A 217 -13.56 -10.37 -0.71
C PRO A 217 -12.33 -11.21 -0.35
N LEU A 218 -11.48 -10.73 0.56
CA LEU A 218 -10.25 -11.43 0.92
C LEU A 218 -10.57 -12.75 1.60
N VAL A 219 -11.46 -12.75 2.58
CA VAL A 219 -11.91 -13.97 3.28
C VAL A 219 -12.55 -14.93 2.28
N SER A 220 -13.40 -14.47 1.37
CA SER A 220 -14.00 -15.34 0.35
C SER A 220 -12.97 -16.00 -0.57
N CYS A 221 -11.94 -15.26 -1.00
CA CYS A 221 -10.88 -15.81 -1.85
C CYS A 221 -9.99 -16.81 -1.09
N PHE A 222 -9.70 -16.52 0.19
CA PHE A 222 -8.80 -17.32 0.99
C PHE A 222 -9.46 -18.54 1.67
N LEU A 223 -10.77 -18.51 1.96
CA LEU A 223 -11.50 -19.66 2.52
C LEU A 223 -11.53 -20.87 1.58
N ILE A 224 -11.39 -20.65 0.28
CA ILE A 224 -11.30 -21.72 -0.73
C ILE A 224 -9.88 -22.31 -0.77
N ASN A 225 -8.87 -21.56 -0.31
CA ASN A 225 -7.48 -21.98 -0.34
C ASN A 225 -7.16 -22.86 0.89
N THR A 226 -6.86 -24.14 0.63
CA THR A 226 -6.56 -25.13 1.66
C THR A 226 -5.31 -24.79 2.49
N LYS A 227 -4.31 -24.10 1.93
CA LYS A 227 -3.14 -23.62 2.67
C LYS A 227 -3.52 -22.51 3.65
N PHE A 228 -4.43 -21.62 3.27
CA PHE A 228 -4.93 -20.59 4.17
C PHE A 228 -5.76 -21.19 5.31
N LEU A 229 -6.60 -22.19 5.02
CA LEU A 229 -7.32 -22.94 6.07
C LEU A 229 -6.35 -23.61 7.05
N GLN A 230 -5.24 -24.17 6.57
CA GLN A 230 -4.19 -24.73 7.45
C GLN A 230 -3.52 -23.65 8.32
N CYS A 231 -3.20 -22.48 7.75
CA CYS A 231 -2.71 -21.34 8.53
C CYS A 231 -3.74 -20.90 9.59
N LEU A 232 -5.02 -20.79 9.25
CA LEU A 232 -6.10 -20.46 10.19
C LEU A 232 -6.21 -21.46 11.33
N VAL A 233 -6.15 -22.76 11.02
CA VAL A 233 -6.21 -23.83 12.03
C VAL A 233 -4.98 -23.80 12.92
N SER A 234 -3.78 -23.56 12.37
CA SER A 234 -2.56 -23.43 13.17
C SER A 234 -2.59 -22.22 14.12
N TYR A 235 -3.15 -21.09 13.68
CA TYR A 235 -3.35 -19.90 14.52
C TYR A 235 -4.42 -20.09 15.59
N SER A 236 -5.46 -20.90 15.35
CA SER A 236 -6.50 -21.19 16.34
C SER A 236 -6.15 -22.32 17.32
N THR A 237 -5.14 -23.15 17.00
CA THR A 237 -4.70 -24.28 17.82
C THR A 237 -3.41 -24.07 18.60
N GLY A 238 -2.66 -22.97 18.38
CA GLY A 238 -1.66 -22.49 19.35
C GLY A 238 -2.38 -21.82 20.54
N LYS A 239 -2.15 -22.12 21.82
CA LYS A 239 -0.90 -22.40 22.55
C LYS A 239 0.25 -21.50 22.13
#